data_AF-A0A9E6AQT1-F1
#
_entry.id   AF-A0A9E6AQT1-F1
#
_cell.length_a   1.000
_cell.length_b   1.000
_cell.length_c   1.000
_cell.angle_alpha   90.00
_cell.angle_beta   90.00
_cell.angle_gamma   90.00
#
_symmetry.space_group_name_H-M   'P 1'
#
loop_
_entity.id
_entity.type
_entity.pdbx_description
1 polymer ?
#
loop_
_entity_poly.entity_id
_entity_poly.type
_entity_poly.pdbx_seq_one_letter_code
_entity_poly.pdbx_strand_id
1 'polypeptide(L)'
;MISALNFSDDEYISRSELAQCFLKMSVRTFERHRKHLFANGLPKPDTRFRAQKYHVGSIRKWIANGQSTPSSAKQSKTNTSDNLVDQFSNY
;
A
#
# COMPACT_ATOMS: atom_id res chain seq x y z
N MET A 1 -13.60 14.86 -11.97
CA MET A 1 -12.40 14.57 -12.78
C MET A 1 -11.30 14.11 -11.85
N ILE A 2 -10.82 12.88 -12.00
CA ILE A 2 -9.52 12.46 -11.44
C ILE A 2 -8.57 12.49 -12.64
N SER A 3 -7.76 13.54 -12.75
CA SER A 3 -6.63 13.51 -13.67
C SER A 3 -5.65 12.47 -13.14
N ALA A 4 -5.33 11.45 -13.94
CA ALA A 4 -4.24 10.54 -13.62
C ALA A 4 -2.93 11.35 -13.63
N LEU A 5 -2.47 11.77 -12.44
CA LEU A 5 -1.15 12.35 -12.26
C LEU A 5 -0.13 11.26 -12.59
N ASN A 6 0.51 11.37 -13.75
CA ASN A 6 1.49 10.41 -14.21
C ASN A 6 2.85 10.76 -13.60
N PHE A 7 3.01 10.43 -12.31
CA PHE A 7 4.24 10.72 -11.57
C PHE A 7 5.41 9.89 -12.10
N SER A 8 6.54 10.55 -12.36
CA SER A 8 7.79 9.87 -12.73
C SER A 8 8.43 9.20 -11.51
N ASP A 9 9.22 8.14 -11.73
CA ASP A 9 9.85 7.40 -10.62
C ASP A 9 10.86 8.26 -9.82
N ASP A 10 11.56 9.18 -10.49
CA ASP A 10 12.52 10.10 -9.86
C ASP A 10 11.87 11.32 -9.17
N GLU A 11 10.53 11.37 -9.14
CA GLU A 11 9.79 12.51 -8.61
C GLU A 11 9.59 12.42 -7.08
N TYR A 12 9.41 13.57 -6.45
CA TYR A 12 9.15 13.70 -5.02
C TYR A 12 7.76 14.31 -4.77
N ILE A 13 6.88 13.50 -4.18
CA ILE A 13 5.49 13.87 -3.89
C ILE A 13 5.28 14.27 -2.43
N SER A 14 4.26 15.08 -2.19
CA SER A 14 3.81 15.42 -0.84
C SER A 14 3.10 14.24 -0.16
N ARG A 15 2.92 14.37 1.15
CA ARG A 15 2.09 13.45 1.94
C ARG A 15 0.67 13.32 1.40
N SER A 16 0.07 14.43 0.93
CA SER A 16 -1.31 14.42 0.44
C SER A 16 -1.44 13.59 -0.84
N GLU A 17 -0.48 13.76 -1.76
CA GLU A 17 -0.40 12.99 -3.00
C GLU A 17 -0.11 11.51 -2.73
N LEU A 18 0.78 11.18 -1.79
CA LEU A 18 0.99 9.80 -1.35
C LEU A 18 -0.32 9.15 -0.86
N ALA A 19 -1.04 9.84 0.04
CA ALA A 19 -2.28 9.33 0.60
C ALA A 19 -3.37 9.15 -0.46
N GLN A 20 -3.58 10.15 -1.31
CA GLN A 20 -4.69 10.16 -2.27
C GLN A 20 -4.39 9.36 -3.54
N CYS A 21 -3.20 9.50 -4.12
CA CYS A 21 -2.87 8.91 -5.42
C CYS A 21 -2.37 7.47 -5.32
N PHE A 22 -1.62 7.13 -4.26
CA PHE A 22 -1.03 5.78 -4.12
C PHE A 22 -1.82 4.91 -3.16
N LEU A 23 -2.15 5.44 -1.98
CA LEU A 23 -2.82 4.68 -0.92
C LEU A 23 -4.35 4.74 -1.02
N LYS A 24 -4.90 5.53 -1.95
CA LYS A 24 -6.35 5.72 -2.18
C LYS A 24 -7.14 6.00 -0.89
N MET A 25 -6.56 6.78 0.02
CA MET A 25 -7.15 7.12 1.32
C MET A 25 -7.05 8.61 1.63
N SER A 26 -7.81 9.07 2.63
CA SER A 26 -7.71 10.45 3.09
C SER A 26 -6.40 10.68 3.86
N VAL A 27 -5.92 11.93 3.85
CA VAL A 27 -4.74 12.34 4.65
C VAL A 27 -4.94 12.07 6.15
N ARG A 28 -6.18 12.23 6.64
CA ARG A 28 -6.53 11.92 8.04
C ARG A 28 -6.38 10.43 8.35
N THR A 29 -6.82 9.56 7.43
CA THR A 29 -6.66 8.11 7.55
C THR A 29 -5.20 7.72 7.53
N PHE A 30 -4.41 8.31 6.62
CA PHE A 30 -2.97 8.12 6.57
C PHE A 30 -2.31 8.49 7.90
N GLU A 31 -2.60 9.67 8.46
CA GLU A 31 -2.00 10.10 9.73
C GLU A 31 -2.33 9.17 10.91
N ARG A 32 -3.54 8.61 10.95
CA ARG A 32 -3.92 7.61 11.96
C ARG A 32 -3.11 6.32 11.82
N HIS A 33 -2.84 5.87 10.60
CA HIS A 33 -2.18 4.60 10.33
C HIS A 33 -0.68 4.71 10.01
N ARG A 34 -0.11 5.94 9.95
CA ARG A 34 1.27 6.17 9.50
C ARG A 34 2.30 5.36 10.26
N LYS A 35 2.13 5.20 11.59
CA LYS A 35 3.05 4.40 12.42
C LYS A 35 3.07 2.94 11.98
N HIS A 36 1.89 2.39 11.70
CA HIS A 36 1.74 1.02 11.21
C HIS A 36 2.26 0.88 9.79
N LEU A 37 2.00 1.86 8.91
CA LEU A 37 2.54 1.86 7.54
C LEU A 37 4.08 1.87 7.53
N PHE A 38 4.71 2.70 8.36
CA PHE A 38 6.18 2.70 8.50
C PHE A 38 6.72 1.41 9.12
N ALA A 39 5.97 0.77 10.04
CA ALA A 39 6.33 -0.55 10.57
C ALA A 39 6.25 -1.64 9.49
N ASN A 40 5.31 -1.53 8.54
CA ASN A 40 5.18 -2.42 7.37
C ASN A 40 6.13 -2.05 6.21
N GLY A 41 7.12 -1.18 6.45
CA GLY A 41 8.16 -0.87 5.48
C GLY A 41 7.82 0.25 4.48
N LEU A 42 6.75 1.04 4.71
CA LEU A 42 6.52 2.24 3.91
C LEU A 42 7.78 3.13 3.95
N PRO A 43 8.29 3.61 2.81
CA PRO A 43 9.44 4.52 2.77
C PRO A 43 9.20 5.80 3.58
N LYS A 44 10.18 6.17 4.40
CA LYS A 44 10.16 7.42 5.16
C LYS A 44 10.30 8.63 4.21
N PRO A 45 9.74 9.79 4.57
CA PRO A 45 9.94 11.00 3.80
C PRO A 45 11.42 11.41 3.80
N ASP A 46 11.86 11.97 2.68
CA ASP A 46 13.19 12.54 2.53
C ASP A 46 13.31 13.83 3.37
N THR A 47 14.32 13.87 4.23
CA THR A 47 14.59 14.98 5.16
C THR A 47 15.30 16.15 4.52
N ARG A 48 15.80 16.01 3.27
CA ARG A 48 16.40 17.10 2.50
C ARG A 48 15.39 18.20 2.17
N PHE A 49 14.10 17.86 2.13
CA PHE A 49 13.03 18.80 1.88
C PHE A 49 12.41 19.29 3.19
N ARG A 50 12.32 20.63 3.34
CA ARG A 50 11.65 21.25 4.50
C ARG A 50 10.19 20.79 4.64
N ALA A 51 9.52 20.59 3.51
CA ALA A 51 8.25 19.87 3.45
C ALA A 51 8.59 18.38 3.25
N GLN A 52 8.26 17.53 4.21
CA GLN A 52 8.49 16.08 4.16
C GLN A 52 7.91 15.48 2.85
N LYS A 53 8.79 15.18 1.88
CA LYS A 53 8.41 14.63 0.57
C LYS A 53 8.81 13.16 0.45
N TYR A 54 8.10 12.42 -0.38
CA TYR A 54 8.31 10.98 -0.60
C TYR A 54 8.77 10.74 -2.02
N HIS A 55 9.80 9.93 -2.19
CA HIS A 55 10.30 9.54 -3.51
C HIS A 55 9.37 8.51 -4.16
N VAL A 56 8.83 8.84 -5.33
CA VAL A 56 7.81 8.04 -6.03
C VAL A 56 8.30 6.63 -6.34
N GLY A 57 9.51 6.49 -6.87
CA GLY A 57 10.08 5.19 -7.21
C GLY A 57 10.23 4.28 -5.99
N SER A 58 10.51 4.85 -4.81
CA SER A 58 10.58 4.09 -3.57
C SER A 58 9.20 3.60 -3.11
N ILE A 59 8.19 4.47 -3.22
CA ILE A 59 6.79 4.13 -2.90
C ILE A 59 6.27 3.04 -3.86
N ARG A 60 6.46 3.20 -5.17
CA ARG A 60 6.04 2.21 -6.17
C ARG A 60 6.71 0.86 -5.95
N LYS A 61 8.02 0.84 -5.66
CA LYS A 61 8.73 -0.39 -5.28
C LYS A 61 8.13 -1.04 -4.04
N TRP A 62 7.80 -0.27 -2.99
CA TRP A 62 7.16 -0.81 -1.79
C TRP A 62 5.76 -1.40 -2.09
N ILE A 63 4.94 -0.70 -2.89
CA ILE A 63 3.63 -1.21 -3.31
C ILE A 63 3.79 -2.48 -4.16
N ALA A 64 4.69 -2.47 -5.14
CA ALA A 64 4.96 -3.62 -5.99
C ALA A 64 5.46 -4.83 -5.17
N ASN A 65 6.35 -4.60 -4.19
CA ASN A 65 6.81 -5.65 -3.27
C ASN A 65 5.69 -6.15 -2.35
N GLY A 66 4.80 -5.27 -1.88
CA GLY A 66 3.61 -5.65 -1.13
C GLY A 66 2.56 -6.38 -1.98
N GLN A 67 2.58 -6.20 -3.31
CA GLN A 67 1.71 -6.90 -4.27
C GLN A 67 2.34 -8.18 -4.86
N SER A 68 3.65 -8.39 -4.70
CA SER A 68 4.37 -9.55 -5.24
C SER A 68 4.26 -10.84 -4.39
N THR A 69 3.26 -10.94 -3.50
CA THR A 69 2.87 -12.22 -2.90
C THR A 69 1.41 -12.54 -3.20
N PRO A 70 1.12 -13.21 -4.33
CA PRO A 70 0.15 -14.29 -4.32
C PRO A 70 0.80 -15.50 -3.61
N SER A 71 0.31 -15.84 -2.42
CA SER A 71 0.60 -17.06 -1.64
C SER A 71 1.99 -17.25 -0.98
N SER A 72 2.03 -16.97 0.34
CA SER A 72 2.38 -17.93 1.42
C SER A 72 3.81 -18.07 2.00
N ALA A 73 3.91 -17.91 3.34
CA ALA A 73 4.68 -18.75 4.28
C ALA A 73 4.46 -18.23 5.72
N LYS A 74 3.40 -18.60 6.44
CA LYS A 74 3.11 -19.96 6.94
C LYS A 74 1.83 -20.57 6.34
N GLN A 75 1.94 -21.34 5.26
CA GLN A 75 1.08 -22.52 5.06
C GLN A 75 1.89 -23.74 5.50
N SER A 76 1.64 -24.18 6.73
CA SER A 76 2.10 -25.48 7.19
C SER A 76 0.92 -26.16 7.86
N LYS A 77 0.17 -26.90 7.04
CA LYS A 77 -0.39 -28.24 7.28
C LYS A 77 -1.38 -28.57 6.17
N THR A 78 -0.97 -29.53 5.37
CA THR A 78 -1.78 -30.38 4.51
C THR A 78 -3.11 -30.72 5.18
N ASN A 79 -4.22 -30.39 4.54
CA ASN A 79 -5.50 -31.07 4.72
C ASN A 79 -6.21 -31.04 3.36
N THR A 80 -5.89 -32.04 2.55
CA THR A 80 -6.84 -32.58 1.58
C THR A 80 -7.99 -33.18 2.39
N SER A 81 -9.22 -32.73 2.17
CA SER A 81 -10.45 -33.55 2.12
C SER A 81 -11.70 -32.66 2.22
N ASP A 82 -12.58 -32.86 1.22
CA ASP A 82 -14.04 -32.74 1.26
C ASP A 82 -14.75 -31.41 1.62
N ASN A 83 -15.55 -30.93 0.65
CA ASN A 83 -16.87 -30.30 0.84
C ASN A 83 -16.88 -28.82 1.37
N LEU A 84 -17.70 -27.86 0.94
CA LEU A 84 -19.06 -27.83 0.39
C LEU A 84 -19.25 -26.59 -0.51
N VAL A 85 -19.92 -26.81 -1.64
CA VAL A 85 -20.70 -25.80 -2.38
C VAL A 85 -21.79 -25.20 -1.46
N ASP A 86 -22.20 -23.94 -1.72
CA ASP A 86 -23.44 -23.29 -1.22
C ASP A 86 -23.48 -22.60 0.17
N GLN A 87 -22.80 -21.46 0.34
CA GLN A 87 -23.04 -20.59 1.53
C GLN A 87 -23.18 -19.08 1.31
N PHE A 88 -23.33 -18.60 0.06
CA PHE A 88 -23.67 -17.18 -0.17
C PHE A 88 -25.01 -17.00 -0.89
N SER A 89 -25.99 -17.85 -0.57
CA SER A 89 -27.40 -17.49 -0.66
C SER A 89 -27.81 -16.83 0.66
N ASN A 90 -28.22 -15.55 0.60
CA ASN A 90 -28.86 -14.74 1.64
C ASN A 90 -28.07 -14.38 2.92
N TYR A 91 -27.58 -13.14 2.96
CA TYR A 91 -28.02 -12.19 3.99
C TYR A 91 -28.01 -10.76 3.45
#